data_AF-A0A7L3RUK2-F1
#
_entry.id   AF-A0A7L3RUK2-F1
#
_cell.length_a   1.000
_cell.length_b   1.000
_cell.length_c   1.000
_cell.angle_alpha   90.00
_cell.angle_beta   90.00
_cell.angle_gamma   90.00
#
_symmetry.space_group_name_H-M   'P 1'
#
loop_
_entity.id
_entity.type
_entity.pdbx_description
1 polymer ?
#
loop_
_entity_poly.entity_id
_entity_poly.type
_entity_poly.pdbx_seq_one_letter_code
_entity_poly.pdbx_strand_id
1 'polypeptide(L)'
;RCYILSNKNGKIQLSLRQSRLNPKSNRKVEDVEITCIKDVKKGQLVRGYVESITSSGVFFGLSTSLVSRILFQNVSPYFVQKHSLYKKYLPKGKLLTVKVLGVTDKHIELSLLPEDTGMPSVLPESLDLPRYDAEEEKGEADDREKSEELKMKTKRRRGDSESEQAVPGHHPLSAVRLFVITIAFKSHPSCCSPPSTHFPLLQEAKPKKKKICPADENDSGIEVYYREEEDDDQEEEAATKKSKTKKHSEAPRLQVSMGFTWDEDVNAMEMPALNQKEESSESEEEEDPQSKLKKRTKKEKELEKQKKEKELCKLEAALMDPSRQPQSADDFDRLVLSSPNSSILWLQYMAFHLQATEIEKARAVAERALKTICFREEQEKLNVWVALLNLENMYGTEESLMKVFERAVQYNEPLKVFQHLCDIYANSEKYKQAEELYHTMLKRFRQEKSVWLKYASFLLKQGQAEATHRLLERALKALPTKEHVDVISRFAQLEFRFGDPEHAKALFESTLSTYPKRTDIWSIYMDIMIKHGSQKEVRDIFERVIHLSLAPKKMKFFFKRYLDYEKKFGTAESVLGVKRAALEYVETKSSVADA
;
A
#
# COMPACT_ATOMS: atom_id res chain seq x y z
N ARG A 1 41.54 -24.43 -8.49
CA ARG A 1 41.41 -25.64 -7.62
C ARG A 1 40.13 -25.45 -6.81
N CYS A 2 39.32 -26.49 -6.64
CA CYS A 2 38.09 -26.46 -5.83
C CYS A 2 38.11 -27.65 -4.86
N TYR A 3 37.37 -27.57 -3.75
CA TYR A 3 37.21 -28.64 -2.77
C TYR A 3 35.78 -29.21 -2.88
N ILE A 4 35.64 -30.51 -3.10
CA ILE A 4 34.31 -31.15 -3.24
C ILE A 4 33.71 -31.35 -1.84
N LEU A 5 32.54 -30.75 -1.61
CA LEU A 5 31.79 -30.86 -0.34
C LEU A 5 30.88 -32.09 -0.33
N SER A 6 30.15 -32.32 -1.43
CA SER A 6 29.29 -33.49 -1.58
C SER A 6 29.07 -33.81 -3.06
N ASN A 7 28.80 -35.08 -3.35
CA ASN A 7 28.35 -35.56 -4.64
C ASN A 7 27.11 -36.44 -4.40
N LYS A 8 25.93 -35.92 -4.72
CA LYS A 8 24.64 -36.63 -4.54
C LYS A 8 23.71 -36.29 -5.70
N ASN A 9 22.98 -37.29 -6.20
CA ASN A 9 21.96 -37.14 -7.26
C ASN A 9 22.43 -36.36 -8.50
N GLY A 10 23.66 -36.63 -8.97
CA GLY A 10 24.24 -35.96 -10.14
C GLY A 10 24.61 -34.48 -9.94
N LYS A 11 24.48 -33.94 -8.72
CA LYS A 11 24.89 -32.57 -8.37
C LYS A 11 26.13 -32.62 -7.48
N ILE A 12 27.17 -31.90 -7.91
CA ILE A 12 28.43 -31.76 -7.17
C ILE A 12 28.41 -30.41 -6.46
N GLN A 13 28.47 -30.42 -5.12
CA GLN A 13 28.67 -29.20 -4.34
C GLN A 13 30.17 -28.94 -4.19
N LEU A 14 30.60 -27.74 -4.60
CA LEU A 14 32.00 -27.32 -4.63
C LEU A 14 32.22 -26.11 -3.71
N SER A 15 33.33 -26.11 -2.97
CA SER A 15 33.81 -24.96 -2.21
C SER A 15 35.07 -24.39 -2.86
N LEU A 16 35.10 -23.06 -2.96
CA LEU A 16 36.28 -22.29 -3.37
C LEU A 16 36.97 -21.61 -2.17
N ARG A 17 36.54 -21.92 -0.94
CA ARG A 17 37.04 -21.24 0.27
C ARG A 17 38.53 -21.50 0.48
N GLN A 18 39.30 -20.43 0.62
CA GLN A 18 40.76 -20.48 0.66
C GLN A 18 41.32 -21.33 1.81
N SER A 19 40.65 -21.38 2.97
CA SER A 19 41.05 -22.24 4.10
C SER A 19 40.88 -23.74 3.83
N ARG A 20 39.94 -24.15 2.96
CA ARG A 20 39.77 -25.54 2.50
C ARG A 20 40.78 -25.90 1.41
N LEU A 21 41.15 -24.93 0.56
CA LEU A 21 42.13 -25.13 -0.52
C LEU A 21 43.58 -25.14 -0.04
N ASN A 22 43.91 -24.34 0.98
CA ASN A 22 45.26 -24.17 1.51
C ASN A 22 45.30 -24.25 3.05
N PRO A 23 44.99 -25.42 3.66
CA PRO A 23 44.90 -25.57 5.12
C PRO A 23 46.22 -25.34 5.87
N LYS A 24 47.37 -25.29 5.17
CA LYS A 24 48.69 -24.97 5.74
C LYS A 24 49.03 -23.48 5.77
N SER A 25 48.16 -22.59 5.28
CA SER A 25 48.43 -21.14 5.35
C SER A 25 47.97 -20.56 6.68
N ASN A 26 48.89 -19.95 7.44
CA ASN A 26 48.62 -19.25 8.72
C ASN A 26 47.83 -17.93 8.57
N ARG A 27 46.96 -17.81 7.55
CA ARG A 27 46.08 -16.64 7.40
C ARG A 27 44.93 -16.76 8.40
N LYS A 28 44.67 -15.67 9.14
CA LYS A 28 43.49 -15.55 10.01
C LYS A 28 42.24 -15.83 9.18
N VAL A 29 41.45 -16.82 9.56
CA VAL A 29 40.23 -17.20 8.85
C VAL A 29 39.17 -16.14 9.14
N GLU A 30 38.81 -15.34 8.14
CA GLU A 30 37.82 -14.26 8.29
C GLU A 30 36.42 -14.80 8.57
N ASP A 31 35.95 -15.73 7.73
CA ASP A 31 34.67 -16.41 7.92
C ASP A 31 34.89 -17.84 8.41
N VAL A 32 34.41 -18.13 9.63
CA VAL A 32 34.33 -19.51 10.14
C VAL A 32 33.31 -20.32 9.32
N GLU A 33 33.44 -21.64 9.28
CA GLU A 33 32.43 -22.50 8.63
C GLU A 33 31.35 -22.85 9.65
N ILE A 34 30.10 -22.50 9.36
CA ILE A 34 28.95 -22.81 10.21
C ILE A 34 28.20 -23.96 9.54
N THR A 35 28.28 -25.14 10.13
CA THR A 35 27.63 -26.35 9.62
C THR A 35 26.39 -26.72 10.42
N CYS A 36 26.40 -26.41 11.71
CA CYS A 36 25.30 -26.64 12.64
C CYS A 36 25.13 -25.48 13.64
N ILE A 37 23.98 -25.46 14.32
CA ILE A 37 23.63 -24.40 15.30
C ILE A 37 24.66 -24.33 16.45
N LYS A 38 25.34 -25.44 16.77
CA LYS A 38 26.38 -25.50 17.83
C LYS A 38 27.67 -24.75 17.48
N ASP A 39 27.87 -24.42 16.21
CA ASP A 39 29.05 -23.66 15.74
C ASP A 39 28.92 -22.16 16.00
N VAL A 40 27.73 -21.70 16.44
CA VAL A 40 27.37 -20.29 16.64
C VAL A 40 27.28 -19.95 18.13
N LYS A 41 27.90 -18.85 18.55
CA LYS A 41 27.89 -18.36 19.95
C LYS A 41 27.17 -17.01 20.08
N LYS A 42 26.51 -16.79 21.22
CA LYS A 42 25.96 -15.46 21.58
C LYS A 42 27.09 -14.41 21.60
N GLY A 43 26.81 -13.24 21.02
CA GLY A 43 27.76 -12.13 20.85
C GLY A 43 28.70 -12.24 19.65
N GLN A 44 28.66 -13.35 18.89
CA GLN A 44 29.51 -13.53 17.73
C GLN A 44 29.03 -12.67 16.55
N LEU A 45 29.97 -12.03 15.84
CA LEU A 45 29.74 -11.41 14.53
C LEU A 45 29.95 -12.46 13.43
N VAL A 46 29.00 -12.55 12.50
CA VAL A 46 28.99 -13.54 11.41
C VAL A 46 28.59 -12.84 10.12
N ARG A 47 29.19 -13.22 8.98
CA ARG A 47 28.74 -12.78 7.65
C ARG A 47 27.81 -13.82 7.02
N GLY A 48 26.75 -13.37 6.36
CA GLY A 48 25.76 -14.23 5.69
C GLY A 48 24.98 -13.47 4.62
N TYR A 49 24.02 -14.13 3.99
CA TYR A 49 23.29 -13.61 2.84
C TYR A 49 21.79 -13.44 3.11
N VAL A 50 21.19 -12.37 2.59
CA VAL A 50 19.73 -12.20 2.57
C VAL A 50 19.12 -13.24 1.62
N GLU A 51 18.26 -14.13 2.13
CA GLU A 51 17.63 -15.18 1.32
C GLU A 51 16.22 -14.78 0.86
N SER A 52 15.39 -14.31 1.79
CA SER A 52 14.05 -13.82 1.48
C SER A 52 13.53 -12.84 2.53
N ILE A 53 12.50 -12.08 2.17
CA ILE A 53 11.82 -11.14 3.06
C ILE A 53 10.34 -11.49 3.03
N THR A 54 9.75 -11.71 4.20
CA THR A 54 8.34 -12.08 4.39
C THR A 54 7.67 -11.09 5.34
N SER A 55 6.34 -11.15 5.46
CA SER A 55 5.61 -10.41 6.49
C SER A 55 6.05 -10.72 7.93
N SER A 56 6.72 -11.86 8.15
CA SER A 56 7.23 -12.26 9.46
C SER A 56 8.61 -11.68 9.80
N GLY A 57 9.37 -11.23 8.80
CA GLY A 57 10.75 -10.76 8.99
C GLY A 57 11.67 -11.11 7.81
N VAL A 58 12.96 -10.81 8.00
CA VAL A 58 14.02 -11.08 7.02
C VAL A 58 14.65 -12.44 7.30
N PHE A 59 14.65 -13.33 6.31
CA PHE A 59 15.35 -14.60 6.39
C PHE A 59 16.79 -14.45 5.90
N PHE A 60 17.73 -14.86 6.75
CA PHE A 60 19.16 -14.66 6.60
C PHE A 60 19.89 -16.01 6.66
N GLY A 61 20.56 -16.37 5.56
CA GLY A 61 21.32 -17.60 5.43
C GLY A 61 22.73 -17.42 6.00
N LEU A 62 23.02 -18.09 7.12
CA LEU A 62 24.36 -18.18 7.69
C LEU A 62 25.18 -19.30 7.04
N SER A 63 24.51 -20.32 6.50
CA SER A 63 25.11 -21.36 5.66
C SER A 63 24.08 -21.98 4.72
N THR A 64 24.49 -22.94 3.89
CA THR A 64 23.59 -23.69 2.99
C THR A 64 22.58 -24.59 3.71
N SER A 65 22.78 -24.85 5.01
CA SER A 65 21.89 -25.66 5.85
C SER A 65 21.21 -24.86 6.97
N LEU A 66 21.66 -23.63 7.22
CA LEU A 66 21.26 -22.84 8.38
C LEU A 66 20.73 -21.46 7.97
N VAL A 67 19.41 -21.36 8.00
CA VAL A 67 18.64 -20.14 7.78
C VAL A 67 18.07 -19.66 9.10
N SER A 68 18.13 -18.35 9.33
CA SER A 68 17.71 -17.68 10.56
C SER A 68 16.75 -16.55 10.24
N ARG A 69 15.90 -16.14 11.20
CA ARG A 69 14.91 -15.06 11.00
C ARG A 69 15.31 -13.85 11.86
N ILE A 70 15.44 -12.70 11.20
CA ILE A 70 15.65 -11.40 11.83
C ILE A 70 14.29 -10.71 11.94
N LEU A 71 13.90 -10.33 13.16
CA LEU A 71 12.72 -9.49 13.43
C LEU A 71 13.00 -8.07 12.92
N PHE A 72 11.98 -7.37 12.40
CA PHE A 72 12.17 -6.04 11.81
C PHE A 72 12.76 -5.00 12.78
N GLN A 73 12.41 -5.08 14.08
CA GLN A 73 13.03 -4.30 15.16
C GLN A 73 14.56 -4.43 15.20
N ASN A 74 15.10 -5.60 14.81
CA ASN A 74 16.53 -5.87 14.81
C ASN A 74 17.15 -5.70 13.41
N VAL A 75 16.41 -5.20 12.41
CA VAL A 75 16.91 -4.94 11.05
C VAL A 75 17.37 -3.49 10.89
N SER A 76 16.65 -2.55 11.50
CA SER A 76 16.91 -1.11 11.45
C SER A 76 16.37 -0.41 12.70
N PRO A 77 17.00 0.69 13.16
CA PRO A 77 16.48 1.50 14.27
C PRO A 77 15.19 2.26 13.91
N TYR A 78 14.82 2.25 12.63
CA TYR A 78 13.63 2.90 12.09
C TYR A 78 12.42 1.95 12.03
N PHE A 79 11.25 2.45 12.37
CA PHE A 79 9.96 1.81 12.16
C PHE A 79 9.55 1.92 10.67
N VAL A 80 9.18 0.79 10.07
CA VAL A 80 8.90 0.69 8.63
C VAL A 80 7.51 0.10 8.39
N GLN A 81 6.53 0.97 8.12
CA GLN A 81 5.16 0.55 7.79
C GLN A 81 5.09 -0.26 6.48
N LYS A 82 5.74 0.24 5.41
CA LYS A 82 5.68 -0.37 4.07
C LYS A 82 6.82 -1.38 3.89
N HIS A 83 6.57 -2.66 4.20
CA HIS A 83 7.54 -3.78 4.09
C HIS A 83 8.24 -3.91 2.70
N SER A 84 7.69 -3.30 1.65
CA SER A 84 8.32 -3.19 0.33
C SER A 84 9.66 -2.43 0.35
N LEU A 85 9.86 -1.51 1.31
CA LEU A 85 11.13 -0.79 1.47
C LEU A 85 12.30 -1.76 1.75
N TYR A 86 12.10 -2.77 2.59
CA TYR A 86 13.14 -3.79 2.80
C TYR A 86 13.50 -4.52 1.51
N LYS A 87 12.55 -4.78 0.59
CA LYS A 87 12.88 -5.41 -0.70
C LYS A 87 13.76 -4.53 -1.60
N LYS A 88 13.70 -3.19 -1.45
CA LYS A 88 14.54 -2.23 -2.18
C LYS A 88 15.97 -2.19 -1.64
N TYR A 89 16.14 -2.14 -0.31
CA TYR A 89 17.46 -1.96 0.34
C TYR A 89 18.16 -3.28 0.75
N LEU A 90 17.42 -4.39 0.84
CA LEU A 90 17.90 -5.76 1.09
C LEU A 90 17.55 -6.70 -0.08
N PRO A 91 18.16 -6.53 -1.27
CA PRO A 91 18.02 -7.50 -2.35
C PRO A 91 18.53 -8.88 -1.93
N LYS A 92 17.90 -9.93 -2.47
CA LYS A 92 18.32 -11.33 -2.26
C LYS A 92 19.77 -11.52 -2.71
N GLY A 93 20.55 -12.25 -1.92
CA GLY A 93 21.98 -12.47 -2.16
C GLY A 93 22.90 -11.35 -1.67
N LYS A 94 22.39 -10.27 -1.06
CA LYS A 94 23.23 -9.25 -0.42
C LYS A 94 23.95 -9.84 0.79
N LEU A 95 25.29 -9.76 0.79
CA LEU A 95 26.14 -10.13 1.92
C LEU A 95 26.07 -9.05 3.01
N LEU A 96 25.84 -9.43 4.26
CA LEU A 96 25.82 -8.53 5.42
C LEU A 96 26.54 -9.17 6.61
N THR A 97 26.94 -8.33 7.57
CA THR A 97 27.44 -8.74 8.89
C THR A 97 26.32 -8.65 9.90
N VAL A 98 26.07 -9.71 10.65
CA VAL A 98 25.07 -9.81 11.72
C VAL A 98 25.73 -10.12 13.06
N LYS A 99 25.13 -9.66 14.16
CA LYS A 99 25.47 -10.07 15.52
C LYS A 99 24.46 -11.08 16.04
N VAL A 100 24.95 -12.12 16.71
CA VAL A 100 24.11 -13.14 17.35
C VAL A 100 23.67 -12.66 18.72
N LEU A 101 22.38 -12.37 18.90
CA LEU A 101 21.79 -11.97 20.19
C LEU A 101 21.50 -13.16 21.11
N GLY A 102 21.11 -14.29 20.52
CA GLY A 102 20.68 -15.48 21.24
C GLY A 102 20.75 -16.72 20.35
N VAL A 103 21.01 -17.87 20.97
CA VAL A 103 20.96 -19.18 20.33
C VAL A 103 20.08 -20.07 21.19
N THR A 104 18.97 -20.52 20.62
CA THR A 104 18.06 -21.52 21.21
C THR A 104 18.19 -22.81 20.42
N ASP A 105 17.83 -23.96 21.01
CA ASP A 105 17.92 -25.29 20.38
C ASP A 105 17.22 -25.42 19.00
N LYS A 106 16.33 -24.48 18.65
CA LYS A 106 15.57 -24.46 17.39
C LYS A 106 15.77 -23.21 16.53
N HIS A 107 16.27 -22.10 17.07
CA HIS A 107 16.32 -20.81 16.38
C HIS A 107 17.53 -19.98 16.81
N ILE A 108 18.01 -19.12 15.91
CA ILE A 108 19.08 -18.14 16.18
C ILE A 108 18.49 -16.74 16.05
N GLU A 109 18.65 -15.93 17.09
CA GLU A 109 18.26 -14.53 17.12
C GLU A 109 19.45 -13.67 16.66
N LEU A 110 19.21 -12.85 15.65
CA LEU A 110 20.21 -11.99 15.03
C LEU A 110 19.82 -10.52 15.10
N SER A 111 20.82 -9.67 14.91
CA SER A 111 20.68 -8.22 14.74
C SER A 111 21.57 -7.70 13.61
N LEU A 112 21.04 -6.73 12.86
CA LEU A 112 21.68 -5.88 11.87
C LEU A 112 21.79 -4.42 12.36
N LEU A 113 21.42 -4.13 13.61
CA LEU A 113 21.45 -2.77 14.15
C LEU A 113 22.88 -2.20 14.14
N PRO A 114 23.06 -0.88 13.90
CA PRO A 114 24.38 -0.25 13.91
C PRO A 114 25.12 -0.42 15.24
N GLU A 115 24.40 -0.29 16.36
CA GLU A 115 24.91 -0.46 17.73
C GLU A 115 25.45 -1.87 17.99
N ASP A 116 24.81 -2.87 17.36
CA ASP A 116 25.18 -4.27 17.51
C ASP A 116 26.35 -4.66 16.61
N THR A 117 26.34 -4.19 15.36
CA THR A 117 27.26 -4.67 14.32
C THR A 117 28.47 -3.77 14.09
N GLY A 118 28.42 -2.51 14.52
CA GLY A 118 29.40 -1.48 14.15
C GLY A 118 29.36 -1.09 12.66
N MET A 119 28.35 -1.53 11.92
CA MET A 119 28.15 -1.26 10.49
C MET A 119 27.10 -0.17 10.29
N PRO A 120 27.12 0.59 9.17
CA PRO A 120 26.07 1.55 8.88
C PRO A 120 24.70 0.87 8.73
N SER A 121 23.64 1.60 9.08
CA SER A 121 22.26 1.13 8.95
C SER A 121 21.95 0.64 7.54
N VAL A 122 21.20 -0.46 7.46
CA VAL A 122 20.70 -1.03 6.20
C VAL A 122 19.80 -0.04 5.44
N LEU A 123 19.05 0.79 6.17
CA LEU A 123 18.22 1.85 5.64
C LEU A 123 18.93 3.20 5.82
N PRO A 124 19.05 4.04 4.77
CA PRO A 124 19.64 5.36 4.89
C PRO A 124 18.76 6.29 5.75
N GLU A 125 19.40 7.20 6.47
CA GLU A 125 18.75 8.18 7.35
C GLU A 125 17.91 9.20 6.57
N SER A 126 18.22 9.43 5.29
CA SER A 126 17.48 10.29 4.34
C SER A 126 16.10 9.75 3.92
N LEU A 127 15.48 8.90 4.73
CA LEU A 127 14.11 8.41 4.54
C LEU A 127 13.15 8.99 5.60
N ASP A 128 13.67 9.79 6.54
CA ASP A 128 12.93 10.51 7.59
C ASP A 128 11.91 9.62 8.35
N LEU A 129 12.29 8.36 8.55
CA LEU A 129 11.45 7.36 9.20
C LEU A 129 11.48 7.52 10.73
N PRO A 130 10.36 7.30 11.45
CA PRO A 130 10.34 7.33 12.91
C PRO A 130 11.32 6.31 13.50
N ARG A 131 12.14 6.70 14.49
CA ARG A 131 12.94 5.76 15.29
C ARG A 131 12.08 5.12 16.37
N TYR A 132 12.39 3.87 16.74
CA TYR A 132 11.69 3.17 17.82
C TYR A 132 11.84 3.88 19.18
N ASP A 133 12.96 4.56 19.41
CA ASP A 133 13.34 5.10 20.73
C ASP A 133 12.81 6.54 20.97
N ALA A 134 12.20 7.17 19.96
CA ALA A 134 11.77 8.56 19.99
C ALA A 134 10.57 8.84 20.92
N GLU A 135 9.89 7.80 21.42
CA GLU A 135 8.83 7.91 22.43
C GLU A 135 9.37 7.85 23.88
N GLU A 136 10.54 7.24 24.12
CA GLU A 136 11.11 7.11 25.48
C GLU A 136 11.90 8.37 25.88
N GLU A 137 12.71 8.96 24.99
CA GLU A 137 13.53 10.15 25.32
C GLU A 137 12.69 11.38 25.70
N LYS A 138 11.49 11.54 25.11
CA LYS A 138 10.56 12.63 25.46
C LYS A 138 9.93 12.47 26.84
N GLY A 139 9.79 11.23 27.34
CA GLY A 139 9.33 10.95 28.70
C GLY A 139 10.43 11.21 29.73
N GLU A 140 11.63 10.68 29.50
CA GLU A 140 12.73 10.82 30.46
C GLU A 140 13.26 12.26 30.62
N ALA A 141 13.24 13.08 29.56
CA ALA A 141 13.66 14.48 29.66
C ALA A 141 12.74 15.29 30.58
N ASP A 142 11.42 15.15 30.40
CA ASP A 142 10.39 15.90 31.13
C ASP A 142 10.30 15.47 32.61
N ASP A 143 10.57 14.20 32.92
CA ASP A 143 10.69 13.70 34.30
C ASP A 143 12.02 14.08 34.98
N ARG A 144 13.13 14.23 34.24
CA ARG A 144 14.41 14.71 34.80
C ARG A 144 14.32 16.19 35.20
N GLU A 145 13.76 17.06 34.36
CA GLU A 145 13.58 18.48 34.72
C GLU A 145 12.69 18.66 35.96
N LYS A 146 11.56 17.93 36.03
CA LYS A 146 10.70 17.91 37.23
C LYS A 146 11.43 17.38 38.48
N SER A 147 12.27 16.35 38.32
CA SER A 147 13.07 15.80 39.42
C SER A 147 14.07 16.81 39.99
N GLU A 148 14.71 17.62 39.14
CA GLU A 148 15.71 18.60 39.56
C GLU A 148 15.08 19.86 40.17
N GLU A 149 13.97 20.35 39.63
CA GLU A 149 13.17 21.42 40.26
C GLU A 149 12.71 21.04 41.68
N LEU A 150 12.20 19.82 41.87
CA LEU A 150 11.79 19.31 43.17
C LEU A 150 12.97 19.19 44.14
N LYS A 151 14.13 18.69 43.68
CA LYS A 151 15.36 18.61 44.49
C LYS A 151 15.86 20.00 44.92
N MET A 152 15.84 21.01 44.05
CA MET A 152 16.21 22.38 44.42
C MET A 152 15.24 23.01 45.43
N LYS A 153 13.92 22.81 45.26
CA LYS A 153 12.89 23.33 46.17
C LYS A 153 12.96 22.66 47.56
N THR A 154 13.30 21.37 47.64
CA THR A 154 13.48 20.68 48.94
C THR A 154 14.77 21.08 49.66
N LYS A 155 15.87 21.37 48.94
CA LYS A 155 17.17 21.71 49.55
C LYS A 155 17.23 23.12 50.17
N ARG A 156 16.26 23.99 49.88
CA ARG A 156 16.10 25.32 50.52
C ARG A 156 15.21 25.31 51.79
N ARG A 157 14.68 24.17 52.23
CA ARG A 157 13.74 24.06 53.37
C ARG A 157 14.18 23.16 54.53
N ARG A 158 15.45 22.72 54.56
CA ARG A 158 16.03 21.98 55.68
C ARG A 158 17.41 22.53 56.03
N GLY A 159 17.37 23.57 56.85
CA GLY A 159 18.54 24.24 57.42
C GLY A 159 18.10 25.04 58.63
N ASP A 160 17.47 24.39 59.61
CA ASP A 160 17.25 24.89 60.96
C ASP A 160 16.75 23.76 61.90
N SER A 161 17.03 23.92 63.20
CA SER A 161 16.66 23.09 64.37
C SER A 161 17.34 21.73 64.57
N GLU A 162 17.70 21.48 65.82
CA GLU A 162 18.64 20.46 66.33
C GLU A 162 17.96 19.39 67.22
N SER A 163 18.78 18.43 67.66
CA SER A 163 18.87 17.86 69.03
C SER A 163 18.22 16.49 69.41
N GLU A 164 18.99 15.81 70.29
CA GLU A 164 18.69 14.74 71.27
C GLU A 164 18.54 13.23 70.90
N GLN A 165 19.67 12.51 71.10
CA GLN A 165 19.90 11.29 71.92
C GLN A 165 18.87 10.12 72.01
N ALA A 166 19.33 8.88 71.71
CA ALA A 166 19.45 7.74 72.66
C ALA A 166 19.90 6.43 71.95
N VAL A 167 20.29 5.38 72.71
CA VAL A 167 21.05 4.18 72.24
C VAL A 167 20.28 2.85 72.61
N PRO A 168 20.81 1.61 72.48
CA PRO A 168 20.46 0.62 71.43
C PRO A 168 19.74 -0.67 71.89
N GLY A 169 19.33 -1.53 70.93
CA GLY A 169 19.43 -3.01 71.12
C GLY A 169 18.38 -3.92 70.47
N HIS A 170 18.85 -5.14 70.11
CA HIS A 170 18.12 -6.41 69.87
C HIS A 170 17.36 -6.72 68.54
N HIS A 171 17.86 -7.76 67.86
CA HIS A 171 17.13 -8.78 67.07
C HIS A 171 16.52 -9.87 68.03
N PRO A 172 15.69 -10.87 67.63
CA PRO A 172 15.47 -11.40 66.26
C PRO A 172 14.07 -12.00 65.85
N LEU A 173 14.02 -12.54 64.62
CA LEU A 173 13.21 -13.68 64.09
C LEU A 173 11.75 -13.57 63.54
N SER A 174 11.57 -14.36 62.45
CA SER A 174 10.32 -14.91 61.83
C SER A 174 9.54 -14.02 60.83
N ALA A 175 8.90 -14.52 59.75
CA ALA A 175 9.03 -15.79 59.00
C ALA A 175 8.20 -15.74 57.66
N VAL A 176 8.23 -16.86 56.90
CA VAL A 176 7.19 -17.37 55.94
C VAL A 176 7.40 -17.20 54.41
N ARG A 177 7.88 -18.30 53.80
CA ARG A 177 7.43 -19.03 52.58
C ARG A 177 6.94 -18.28 51.31
N LEU A 178 7.42 -18.78 50.15
CA LEU A 178 6.51 -19.45 49.21
C LEU A 178 7.19 -20.65 48.49
N PHE A 179 6.37 -21.51 47.86
CA PHE A 179 6.68 -22.89 47.49
C PHE A 179 7.00 -23.07 45.99
N VAL A 180 7.78 -24.09 45.65
CA VAL A 180 8.05 -24.54 44.27
C VAL A 180 7.03 -25.62 43.86
N ILE A 181 6.56 -25.61 42.61
CA ILE A 181 5.83 -26.73 42.01
C ILE A 181 6.57 -27.22 40.75
N THR A 182 6.88 -28.51 40.75
CA THR A 182 7.48 -29.27 39.64
C THR A 182 6.40 -30.11 38.97
N ILE A 183 6.39 -30.20 37.63
CA ILE A 183 5.63 -31.22 36.90
C ILE A 183 6.58 -31.98 35.96
N ALA A 184 6.45 -33.31 35.96
CA ALA A 184 7.40 -34.23 35.33
C ALA A 184 6.92 -34.78 33.97
N PHE A 185 7.87 -35.19 33.15
CA PHE A 185 7.67 -35.93 31.89
C PHE A 185 7.57 -37.46 32.15
N LYS A 186 6.87 -38.18 31.27
CA LYS A 186 6.91 -39.65 31.12
C LYS A 186 6.84 -40.03 29.63
N SER A 187 7.40 -41.18 29.24
CA SER A 187 7.73 -41.48 27.85
C SER A 187 7.44 -42.93 27.39
N HIS A 188 6.93 -43.03 26.14
CA HIS A 188 7.07 -44.15 25.15
C HIS A 188 6.43 -45.53 25.44
N PRO A 189 6.27 -46.47 24.44
CA PRO A 189 6.84 -46.52 23.06
C PRO A 189 5.94 -47.00 21.87
N SER A 190 6.47 -46.86 20.63
CA SER A 190 6.26 -47.66 19.36
C SER A 190 4.84 -47.85 18.76
N CYS A 191 4.59 -48.08 17.44
CA CYS A 191 5.41 -48.63 16.34
C CYS A 191 5.00 -48.09 14.92
N CYS A 192 5.50 -48.72 13.84
CA CYS A 192 5.71 -48.17 12.47
C CYS A 192 4.58 -48.21 11.41
N SER A 193 4.47 -47.14 10.60
CA SER A 193 4.49 -47.09 9.11
C SER A 193 3.32 -47.63 8.21
N PRO A 194 3.18 -47.16 6.93
CA PRO A 194 1.91 -47.02 6.16
C PRO A 194 1.88 -47.94 4.87
N PRO A 195 1.19 -47.71 3.69
CA PRO A 195 0.35 -46.59 3.18
C PRO A 195 -0.87 -46.88 2.22
N SER A 196 -1.46 -45.81 1.66
CA SER A 196 -1.99 -45.63 0.27
C SER A 196 -3.50 -45.41 -0.05
N THR A 197 -3.69 -44.65 -1.14
CA THR A 197 -4.85 -44.03 -1.83
C THR A 197 -6.01 -44.92 -2.34
N HIS A 198 -7.28 -44.45 -2.28
CA HIS A 198 -8.15 -44.09 -3.46
C HIS A 198 -9.59 -43.59 -3.10
N PHE A 199 -10.21 -42.79 -4.00
CA PHE A 199 -11.68 -42.53 -4.14
C PHE A 199 -12.30 -43.58 -5.13
N PRO A 200 -13.64 -43.84 -5.26
CA PRO A 200 -14.75 -42.84 -5.32
C PRO A 200 -16.23 -43.22 -4.91
N LEU A 201 -17.10 -42.18 -4.86
CA LEU A 201 -18.57 -42.03 -5.16
C LEU A 201 -19.75 -42.96 -4.68
N LEU A 202 -20.91 -42.28 -4.53
CA LEU A 202 -22.36 -42.69 -4.65
C LEU A 202 -23.19 -43.22 -3.45
N GLN A 203 -23.94 -42.27 -2.83
CA GLN A 203 -25.42 -42.19 -2.70
C GLN A 203 -26.30 -43.43 -2.38
N GLU A 204 -27.01 -43.40 -1.23
CA GLU A 204 -28.48 -43.67 -1.12
C GLU A 204 -29.05 -43.25 0.27
N ALA A 205 -30.39 -43.33 0.51
CA ALA A 205 -31.06 -42.49 1.53
C ALA A 205 -32.30 -43.08 2.27
N LYS A 206 -32.64 -42.45 3.42
CA LYS A 206 -33.88 -42.49 4.26
C LYS A 206 -33.98 -43.63 5.32
N PRO A 207 -34.81 -43.52 6.39
CA PRO A 207 -35.78 -42.47 6.75
C PRO A 207 -35.61 -41.81 8.16
N LYS A 208 -36.60 -40.97 8.52
CA LYS A 208 -36.60 -39.97 9.62
C LYS A 208 -37.08 -40.50 10.98
N LYS A 209 -36.59 -39.92 12.09
CA LYS A 209 -37.39 -39.64 13.31
C LYS A 209 -37.17 -38.19 13.76
N LYS A 210 -38.26 -37.52 14.19
CA LYS A 210 -38.31 -36.08 14.51
C LYS A 210 -37.77 -35.79 15.92
N LYS A 211 -37.09 -34.65 16.09
CA LYS A 211 -37.09 -33.84 17.32
C LYS A 211 -37.25 -32.37 16.93
N ILE A 212 -37.86 -31.59 17.82
CA ILE A 212 -38.35 -30.21 17.57
C ILE A 212 -37.29 -29.20 17.99
N CYS A 213 -37.15 -28.11 17.24
CA CYS A 213 -36.23 -27.01 17.51
C CYS A 213 -36.87 -25.90 18.37
N PRO A 214 -36.07 -25.09 19.07
CA PRO A 214 -36.19 -23.63 19.08
C PRO A 214 -35.33 -23.02 17.96
N ALA A 215 -35.62 -21.78 17.56
CA ALA A 215 -34.94 -21.13 16.46
C ALA A 215 -33.64 -20.44 16.91
N ASP A 216 -32.51 -20.79 16.27
CA ASP A 216 -31.31 -19.96 16.32
C ASP A 216 -31.38 -18.87 15.24
N GLU A 217 -31.04 -17.65 15.63
CA GLU A 217 -30.95 -16.50 14.74
C GLU A 217 -29.76 -16.65 13.78
N ASN A 218 -29.89 -16.15 12.55
CA ASN A 218 -28.79 -16.16 11.59
C ASN A 218 -27.64 -15.25 12.06
N ASP A 219 -26.63 -15.86 12.68
CA ASP A 219 -25.32 -15.25 12.96
C ASP A 219 -24.56 -15.03 11.64
N SER A 220 -24.92 -13.97 10.92
CA SER A 220 -24.11 -13.45 9.82
C SER A 220 -22.92 -12.68 10.40
N GLY A 221 -21.92 -13.42 10.88
CA GLY A 221 -20.66 -12.89 11.37
C GLY A 221 -19.92 -12.10 10.29
N ILE A 222 -20.11 -10.78 10.30
CA ILE A 222 -19.25 -9.83 9.60
C ILE A 222 -18.32 -9.24 10.64
N GLU A 223 -17.07 -9.73 10.67
CA GLU A 223 -15.97 -8.99 11.26
C GLU A 223 -15.77 -7.71 10.45
N VAL A 224 -16.15 -6.57 11.03
CA VAL A 224 -15.84 -5.26 10.47
C VAL A 224 -14.35 -5.02 10.65
N TYR A 225 -13.57 -5.50 9.69
CA TYR A 225 -12.17 -5.12 9.56
C TYR A 225 -12.09 -3.61 9.37
N TYR A 226 -11.36 -2.95 10.25
CA TYR A 226 -10.92 -1.57 10.04
C TYR A 226 -10.12 -1.54 8.73
N ARG A 227 -10.65 -0.86 7.72
CA ARG A 227 -9.82 -0.31 6.65
C ARG A 227 -9.54 1.12 7.07
N GLU A 228 -8.31 1.37 7.47
CA GLU A 228 -7.75 2.72 7.47
C GLU A 228 -7.85 3.21 6.02
N GLU A 229 -8.71 4.21 5.77
CA GLU A 229 -8.59 5.02 4.55
C GLU A 229 -7.31 5.86 4.77
N GLU A 230 -6.36 5.82 3.83
CA GLU A 230 -5.24 6.75 3.81
C GLU A 230 -5.87 8.16 3.64
N ASP A 231 -5.90 8.96 4.70
CA ASP A 231 -6.37 10.34 4.66
C ASP A 231 -5.32 11.16 3.85
N ASP A 232 -5.66 11.52 2.60
CA ASP A 232 -4.92 12.50 1.80
C ASP A 232 -5.19 13.90 2.37
N ASP A 233 -4.46 14.27 3.43
CA ASP A 233 -4.47 15.62 3.99
C ASP A 233 -3.76 16.60 3.02
N GLN A 234 -4.54 17.29 2.19
CA GLN A 234 -4.08 18.49 1.47
C GLN A 234 -4.37 19.73 2.31
N GLU A 235 -3.32 20.36 2.83
CA GLU A 235 -3.42 21.61 3.59
C GLU A 235 -3.85 22.79 2.69
N GLU A 236 -4.94 23.48 3.06
CA GLU A 236 -5.25 24.80 2.49
C GLU A 236 -4.38 25.90 3.15
N GLU A 237 -3.38 26.42 2.44
CA GLU A 237 -2.73 27.68 2.82
C GLU A 237 -3.45 28.91 2.23
N ALA A 238 -3.63 29.93 3.06
CA ALA A 238 -4.44 31.10 2.76
C ALA A 238 -3.77 32.11 1.80
N ALA A 239 -4.57 32.65 0.88
CA ALA A 239 -4.10 33.53 -0.18
C ALA A 239 -3.60 34.91 0.29
N THR A 240 -2.45 35.35 -0.23
CA THR A 240 -2.08 36.78 -0.33
C THR A 240 -1.79 37.19 -1.78
N LYS A 241 -2.27 38.37 -2.20
CA LYS A 241 -2.28 38.82 -3.61
C LYS A 241 -1.23 39.88 -3.91
N LYS A 242 -0.43 39.66 -4.99
CA LYS A 242 0.16 40.61 -5.99
C LYS A 242 1.33 39.88 -6.70
N SER A 243 1.64 40.05 -7.98
CA SER A 243 1.10 40.86 -9.08
C SER A 243 1.39 40.19 -10.45
N LYS A 244 0.71 40.63 -11.53
CA LYS A 244 0.69 39.96 -12.86
C LYS A 244 1.99 40.13 -13.67
N THR A 245 2.40 39.06 -14.37
CA THR A 245 3.04 39.14 -15.70
C THR A 245 2.45 38.06 -16.61
N LYS A 246 2.04 38.40 -17.84
CA LYS A 246 1.39 37.47 -18.79
C LYS A 246 2.42 36.56 -19.50
N LYS A 247 2.10 35.28 -19.63
CA LYS A 247 2.58 34.38 -20.72
C LYS A 247 1.40 33.55 -21.26
N HIS A 248 1.62 32.87 -22.39
CA HIS A 248 0.56 32.42 -23.31
C HIS A 248 -0.30 31.27 -22.76
N SER A 249 -1.55 31.22 -23.22
CA SER A 249 -2.52 30.17 -22.93
C SER A 249 -2.25 28.90 -23.73
N GLU A 250 -2.07 27.78 -23.05
CA GLU A 250 -2.02 26.43 -23.65
C GLU A 250 -3.26 25.63 -23.23
N ALA A 251 -3.72 24.72 -24.09
CA ALA A 251 -4.97 23.98 -23.90
C ALA A 251 -4.86 22.88 -22.83
N PRO A 252 -5.95 22.51 -22.12
CA PRO A 252 -5.90 21.46 -21.11
C PRO A 252 -5.50 20.10 -21.70
N ARG A 253 -4.60 19.39 -21.02
CA ARG A 253 -4.04 18.09 -21.44
C ARG A 253 -4.45 16.96 -20.49
N LEU A 254 -4.42 15.73 -21.00
CA LEU A 254 -4.88 14.51 -20.31
C LEU A 254 -4.22 14.30 -18.94
N GLN A 255 -5.05 14.12 -17.91
CA GLN A 255 -4.67 13.47 -16.67
C GLN A 255 -5.38 12.12 -16.55
N VAL A 256 -4.61 11.06 -16.25
CA VAL A 256 -5.13 9.70 -16.06
C VAL A 256 -5.02 9.33 -14.58
N SER A 257 -6.15 9.01 -13.96
CA SER A 257 -6.24 8.75 -12.52
C SER A 257 -5.77 7.34 -12.13
N MET A 258 -4.47 7.05 -12.30
CA MET A 258 -3.66 6.10 -11.50
C MET A 258 -2.17 6.31 -11.81
N GLY A 259 -1.45 7.11 -11.03
CA GLY A 259 0.02 7.09 -10.95
C GLY A 259 0.82 7.38 -12.23
N PHE A 260 0.20 7.95 -13.27
CA PHE A 260 0.87 8.35 -14.51
C PHE A 260 0.41 9.75 -14.92
N THR A 261 1.16 10.74 -14.45
CA THR A 261 1.08 12.14 -14.88
C THR A 261 2.00 12.36 -16.08
N TRP A 262 1.55 13.12 -17.08
CA TRP A 262 2.27 13.30 -18.34
C TRP A 262 3.38 14.36 -18.28
N ASP A 263 3.63 14.98 -17.12
CA ASP A 263 4.32 16.29 -17.00
C ASP A 263 5.55 16.37 -16.07
N GLU A 264 5.85 15.40 -15.21
CA GLU A 264 6.94 15.54 -14.20
C GLU A 264 8.34 15.10 -14.68
N ASP A 265 8.77 15.59 -15.85
CA ASP A 265 10.21 15.63 -16.21
C ASP A 265 10.56 16.70 -17.27
N VAL A 266 9.62 17.60 -17.62
CA VAL A 266 9.71 18.43 -18.84
C VAL A 266 10.57 19.70 -18.67
N ASN A 267 11.04 20.03 -17.46
CA ASN A 267 11.72 21.30 -17.17
C ASN A 267 13.24 21.16 -16.86
N ALA A 268 13.85 20.00 -17.14
CA ALA A 268 15.27 19.73 -16.89
C ALA A 268 16.14 19.54 -18.15
N MET A 269 15.56 19.70 -19.35
CA MET A 269 16.23 19.36 -20.62
C MET A 269 16.13 20.52 -21.63
N GLU A 270 17.19 21.33 -21.76
CA GLU A 270 17.31 22.27 -22.88
C GLU A 270 17.48 21.50 -24.21
N MET A 271 16.52 21.65 -25.11
CA MET A 271 16.63 21.16 -26.48
C MET A 271 17.26 22.23 -27.38
N PRO A 272 18.40 21.97 -28.05
CA PRO A 272 18.92 22.86 -29.08
C PRO A 272 18.03 22.78 -30.32
N ALA A 273 17.63 23.95 -30.85
CA ALA A 273 16.76 24.05 -32.02
C ALA A 273 17.41 23.41 -33.26
N LEU A 274 16.75 22.39 -33.81
CA LEU A 274 17.21 21.67 -35.00
C LEU A 274 16.42 22.17 -36.22
N ASN A 275 17.10 22.98 -37.03
CA ASN A 275 16.50 23.63 -38.19
C ASN A 275 16.25 22.61 -39.31
N GLN A 276 15.04 22.58 -39.87
CA GLN A 276 14.66 21.64 -40.92
C GLN A 276 15.50 21.87 -42.19
N LYS A 277 16.00 20.78 -42.77
CA LYS A 277 16.24 20.68 -44.22
C LYS A 277 15.91 19.27 -44.69
N GLU A 278 15.02 19.23 -45.68
CA GLU A 278 14.50 18.02 -46.31
C GLU A 278 15.57 17.32 -47.14
N GLU A 279 15.53 16.00 -47.19
CA GLU A 279 16.16 15.24 -48.27
C GLU A 279 15.20 15.20 -49.46
N SER A 280 15.68 15.54 -50.65
CA SER A 280 15.01 15.22 -51.92
C SER A 280 16.03 14.92 -53.01
N SER A 281 15.65 14.01 -53.91
CA SER A 281 16.51 13.31 -54.87
C SER A 281 16.64 14.04 -56.22
N GLU A 282 17.69 13.66 -56.97
CA GLU A 282 17.82 13.67 -58.43
C GLU A 282 17.42 14.92 -59.25
N SER A 283 18.42 15.55 -59.86
CA SER A 283 18.37 15.99 -61.26
C SER A 283 19.79 16.00 -61.86
N GLU A 284 19.85 16.02 -63.19
CA GLU A 284 20.98 15.52 -63.99
C GLU A 284 22.20 16.46 -64.13
N GLU A 285 23.18 15.98 -64.90
CA GLU A 285 24.51 16.53 -65.16
C GLU A 285 24.53 17.98 -65.71
N GLU A 286 25.60 18.72 -65.37
CA GLU A 286 26.36 19.61 -66.27
C GLU A 286 27.72 19.87 -65.56
N GLU A 287 28.85 19.62 -66.23
CA GLU A 287 30.19 19.82 -65.67
C GLU A 287 30.65 21.29 -65.81
N ASP A 288 31.27 21.87 -64.76
CA ASP A 288 32.30 22.89 -64.96
C ASP A 288 33.47 22.71 -63.96
N PRO A 289 34.74 22.53 -64.38
CA PRO A 289 35.72 21.82 -63.58
C PRO A 289 36.74 22.73 -62.89
N GLN A 290 36.41 23.36 -61.76
CA GLN A 290 37.44 24.05 -60.96
C GLN A 290 37.20 24.26 -59.44
N SER A 291 36.91 23.19 -58.70
CA SER A 291 37.35 23.13 -57.29
C SER A 291 37.88 21.75 -56.89
N LYS A 292 39.11 21.72 -56.38
CA LYS A 292 39.76 20.47 -55.98
C LYS A 292 39.11 19.95 -54.70
N LEU A 293 38.33 18.87 -54.82
CA LEU A 293 37.94 18.02 -53.69
C LEU A 293 39.19 17.68 -52.87
N LYS A 294 39.35 18.34 -51.72
CA LYS A 294 40.39 17.99 -50.75
C LYS A 294 40.13 16.54 -50.32
N LYS A 295 40.89 15.59 -50.86
CA LYS A 295 40.90 14.20 -50.38
C LYS A 295 41.15 14.24 -48.87
N ARG A 296 40.11 14.05 -48.06
CA ARG A 296 40.20 13.91 -46.59
C ARG A 296 41.37 12.99 -46.30
N THR A 297 42.32 13.48 -45.50
CA THR A 297 43.60 12.78 -45.34
C THR A 297 43.34 11.39 -44.74
N LYS A 298 44.20 10.40 -45.02
CA LYS A 298 43.99 9.02 -44.51
C LYS A 298 43.76 9.01 -42.98
N LYS A 299 44.51 9.85 -42.25
CA LYS A 299 44.38 10.08 -40.80
C LYS A 299 43.05 10.70 -40.38
N GLU A 300 42.49 11.61 -41.17
CA GLU A 300 41.21 12.27 -40.88
C GLU A 300 40.04 11.30 -41.04
N LYS A 301 40.03 10.50 -42.12
CA LYS A 301 39.04 9.42 -42.31
C LYS A 301 39.13 8.35 -41.23
N GLU A 302 40.35 8.04 -40.78
CA GLU A 302 40.60 7.08 -39.72
C GLU A 302 40.19 7.60 -38.34
N LEU A 303 40.41 8.89 -38.06
CA LEU A 303 39.88 9.57 -36.87
C LEU A 303 38.34 9.63 -36.88
N GLU A 304 37.73 9.90 -38.03
CA GLU A 304 36.27 9.89 -38.21
C GLU A 304 35.69 8.48 -38.01
N LYS A 305 36.34 7.44 -38.53
CA LYS A 305 35.99 6.04 -38.29
C LYS A 305 36.10 5.70 -36.80
N GLN A 306 37.19 6.08 -36.13
CA GLN A 306 37.37 5.87 -34.69
C GLN A 306 36.35 6.65 -33.83
N LYS A 307 35.89 7.83 -34.27
CA LYS A 307 34.80 8.56 -33.60
C LYS A 307 33.49 7.79 -33.72
N LYS A 308 33.10 7.39 -34.94
CA LYS A 308 31.90 6.57 -35.20
C LYS A 308 31.94 5.23 -34.46
N GLU A 309 33.09 4.58 -34.39
CA GLU A 309 33.30 3.34 -33.62
C GLU A 309 33.18 3.56 -32.11
N LYS A 310 33.68 4.69 -31.58
CA LYS A 310 33.50 5.08 -30.17
C LYS A 310 32.06 5.49 -29.86
N GLU A 311 31.35 6.09 -30.80
CA GLU A 311 29.92 6.44 -30.69
C GLU A 311 29.06 5.17 -30.69
N LEU A 312 29.34 4.21 -31.59
CA LEU A 312 28.73 2.88 -31.58
C LEU A 312 29.01 2.13 -30.27
N CYS A 313 30.26 2.05 -29.82
CA CYS A 313 30.65 1.39 -28.57
C CYS A 313 29.96 2.03 -27.34
N LYS A 314 29.77 3.36 -27.33
CA LYS A 314 28.97 4.07 -26.31
C LYS A 314 27.49 3.74 -26.40
N LEU A 315 26.92 3.68 -27.61
CA LEU A 315 25.52 3.34 -27.84
C LEU A 315 25.22 1.89 -27.44
N GLU A 316 26.12 0.96 -27.77
CA GLU A 316 26.10 -0.43 -27.32
C GLU A 316 26.17 -0.52 -25.79
N ALA A 317 27.11 0.17 -25.15
CA ALA A 317 27.20 0.22 -23.70
C ALA A 317 25.92 0.79 -23.04
N ALA A 318 25.29 1.79 -23.65
CA ALA A 318 24.03 2.36 -23.18
C ALA A 318 22.80 1.47 -23.47
N LEU A 319 22.83 0.66 -24.52
CA LEU A 319 21.80 -0.37 -24.81
C LEU A 319 21.90 -1.58 -23.88
N MET A 320 23.04 -1.77 -23.21
CA MET A 320 23.26 -2.83 -22.21
C MET A 320 22.85 -2.42 -20.79
N ASP A 321 22.41 -1.16 -20.57
CA ASP A 321 21.89 -0.69 -19.29
C ASP A 321 20.39 -1.03 -19.14
N PRO A 322 20.00 -1.90 -18.19
CA PRO A 322 18.59 -2.26 -17.96
C PRO A 322 17.71 -1.12 -17.44
N SER A 323 18.28 0.03 -17.06
CA SER A 323 17.57 1.19 -16.53
C SER A 323 17.31 2.30 -17.56
N ARG A 324 17.82 2.15 -18.80
CA ARG A 324 17.64 3.14 -19.86
C ARG A 324 16.18 3.24 -20.31
N GLN A 325 15.64 4.46 -20.32
CA GLN A 325 14.34 4.75 -20.95
C GLN A 325 14.45 4.68 -22.49
N PRO A 326 13.43 4.15 -23.20
CA PRO A 326 13.39 4.10 -24.66
C PRO A 326 13.33 5.51 -25.28
N GLN A 327 14.11 5.75 -26.34
CA GLN A 327 14.21 7.06 -27.00
C GLN A 327 13.84 7.02 -28.49
N SER A 328 13.83 5.83 -29.11
CA SER A 328 13.39 5.59 -30.48
C SER A 328 12.21 4.62 -30.53
N ALA A 329 11.42 4.68 -31.62
CA ALA A 329 10.41 3.68 -31.93
C ALA A 329 11.00 2.25 -31.98
N ASP A 330 12.25 2.10 -32.46
CA ASP A 330 12.95 0.81 -32.51
C ASP A 330 13.29 0.25 -31.12
N ASP A 331 13.52 1.13 -30.13
CA ASP A 331 13.73 0.72 -28.73
C ASP A 331 12.42 0.19 -28.15
N PHE A 332 11.31 0.87 -28.40
CA PHE A 332 9.98 0.44 -27.99
C PHE A 332 9.58 -0.89 -28.64
N ASP A 333 9.78 -1.05 -29.95
CA ASP A 333 9.52 -2.31 -30.65
C ASP A 333 10.33 -3.47 -30.04
N ARG A 334 11.60 -3.25 -29.69
CA ARG A 334 12.42 -4.24 -28.98
C ARG A 334 11.88 -4.58 -27.58
N LEU A 335 11.51 -3.58 -26.79
CA LEU A 335 10.97 -3.78 -25.44
C LEU A 335 9.65 -4.56 -25.47
N VAL A 336 8.74 -4.15 -26.36
CA VAL A 336 7.46 -4.79 -26.63
C VAL A 336 7.63 -6.24 -27.08
N LEU A 337 8.57 -6.54 -27.98
CA LEU A 337 8.87 -7.91 -28.38
C LEU A 337 9.38 -8.78 -27.22
N SER A 338 10.09 -8.18 -26.25
CA SER A 338 10.53 -8.91 -25.05
C SER A 338 9.41 -9.14 -24.02
N SER A 339 8.38 -8.29 -24.01
CA SER A 339 7.28 -8.33 -23.00
C SER A 339 5.92 -7.91 -23.58
N PRO A 340 5.36 -8.66 -24.54
CA PRO A 340 4.23 -8.22 -25.39
C PRO A 340 2.89 -8.06 -24.66
N ASN A 341 2.76 -8.62 -23.46
CA ASN A 341 1.56 -8.52 -22.62
C ASN A 341 1.53 -7.24 -21.75
N SER A 342 2.62 -6.48 -21.68
CA SER A 342 2.73 -5.32 -20.77
C SER A 342 2.02 -4.09 -21.35
N SER A 343 0.83 -3.75 -20.86
CA SER A 343 0.10 -2.56 -21.31
C SER A 343 0.89 -1.28 -21.07
N ILE A 344 1.59 -1.15 -19.93
CA ILE A 344 2.38 0.06 -19.62
C ILE A 344 3.42 0.39 -20.70
N LEU A 345 4.11 -0.61 -21.28
CA LEU A 345 5.05 -0.38 -22.37
C LEU A 345 4.35 0.05 -23.67
N TRP A 346 3.20 -0.56 -23.99
CA TRP A 346 2.36 -0.13 -25.11
C TRP A 346 1.84 1.29 -24.93
N LEU A 347 1.45 1.67 -23.72
CA LEU A 347 0.98 3.02 -23.37
C LEU A 347 2.11 4.05 -23.46
N GLN A 348 3.31 3.73 -22.98
CA GLN A 348 4.50 4.58 -23.14
C GLN A 348 4.87 4.77 -24.62
N TYR A 349 4.70 3.73 -25.44
CA TYR A 349 4.96 3.82 -26.88
C TYR A 349 3.89 4.65 -27.62
N MET A 350 2.61 4.52 -27.24
CA MET A 350 1.56 5.44 -27.70
C MET A 350 1.85 6.89 -27.26
N ALA A 351 2.33 7.08 -26.02
CA ALA A 351 2.70 8.38 -25.47
C ALA A 351 3.84 9.04 -26.23
N PHE A 352 4.87 8.29 -26.62
CA PHE A 352 5.98 8.76 -27.45
C PHE A 352 5.50 9.32 -28.80
N HIS A 353 4.65 8.59 -29.53
CA HIS A 353 4.06 9.11 -30.76
C HIS A 353 3.12 10.29 -30.52
N LEU A 354 2.43 10.35 -29.38
CA LEU A 354 1.59 11.49 -29.01
C LEU A 354 2.40 12.77 -28.74
N GLN A 355 3.55 12.65 -28.07
CA GLN A 355 4.51 13.75 -27.88
C GLN A 355 5.07 14.25 -29.21
N ALA A 356 5.30 13.34 -30.17
CA ALA A 356 5.65 13.67 -31.55
C ALA A 356 4.46 14.18 -32.40
N THR A 357 3.25 14.29 -31.83
CA THR A 357 1.98 14.66 -32.49
C THR A 357 1.50 13.70 -33.59
N GLU A 358 2.08 12.49 -33.67
CA GLU A 358 1.81 11.46 -34.67
C GLU A 358 0.62 10.57 -34.28
N ILE A 359 -0.57 11.16 -34.14
CA ILE A 359 -1.77 10.53 -33.58
C ILE A 359 -2.15 9.23 -34.34
N GLU A 360 -1.98 9.17 -35.66
CA GLU A 360 -2.29 7.98 -36.45
C GLU A 360 -1.33 6.80 -36.17
N LYS A 361 -0.05 7.08 -35.93
CA LYS A 361 0.91 6.05 -35.51
C LYS A 361 0.59 5.57 -34.09
N ALA A 362 0.18 6.47 -33.18
CA ALA A 362 -0.30 6.08 -31.85
C ALA A 362 -1.54 5.15 -31.93
N ARG A 363 -2.51 5.43 -32.82
CA ARG A 363 -3.63 4.51 -33.10
C ARG A 363 -3.15 3.16 -33.63
N ALA A 364 -2.22 3.14 -34.57
CA ALA A 364 -1.66 1.90 -35.13
C ALA A 364 -0.92 1.06 -34.06
N VAL A 365 -0.19 1.70 -33.15
CA VAL A 365 0.44 1.06 -31.98
C VAL A 365 -0.61 0.46 -31.04
N ALA A 366 -1.71 1.17 -30.75
CA ALA A 366 -2.81 0.66 -29.93
C ALA A 366 -3.50 -0.57 -30.56
N GLU A 367 -3.84 -0.50 -31.86
CA GLU A 367 -4.45 -1.61 -32.60
C GLU A 367 -3.49 -2.81 -32.74
N ARG A 368 -2.18 -2.57 -32.74
CA ARG A 368 -1.16 -3.63 -32.65
C ARG A 368 -1.15 -4.26 -31.26
N ALA A 369 -1.14 -3.45 -30.20
CA ALA A 369 -1.19 -3.90 -28.80
C ALA A 369 -2.39 -4.81 -28.51
N LEU A 370 -3.59 -4.43 -28.97
CA LEU A 370 -4.82 -5.21 -28.79
C LEU A 370 -4.75 -6.60 -29.45
N LYS A 371 -3.99 -6.73 -30.55
CA LYS A 371 -3.76 -7.99 -31.28
C LYS A 371 -2.66 -8.84 -30.65
N THR A 372 -1.59 -8.24 -30.13
CA THR A 372 -0.43 -8.94 -29.56
C THR A 372 -0.62 -9.37 -28.11
N ILE A 373 -1.31 -8.57 -27.28
CA ILE A 373 -1.56 -8.91 -25.89
C ILE A 373 -2.42 -10.19 -25.84
N CYS A 374 -2.05 -11.13 -24.98
CA CYS A 374 -2.79 -12.38 -24.78
C CYS A 374 -4.22 -12.10 -24.32
N PHE A 375 -5.21 -12.82 -24.87
CA PHE A 375 -6.62 -12.68 -24.50
C PHE A 375 -6.93 -12.99 -23.02
N ARG A 376 -6.02 -13.69 -22.32
CA ARG A 376 -6.13 -13.98 -20.89
C ARG A 376 -5.86 -12.76 -20.01
N GLU A 377 -5.07 -11.80 -20.50
CA GLU A 377 -4.70 -10.59 -19.77
C GLU A 377 -5.74 -9.48 -20.03
N GLU A 378 -6.98 -9.73 -19.61
CA GLU A 378 -8.13 -8.84 -19.85
C GLU A 378 -7.89 -7.42 -19.31
N GLN A 379 -7.22 -7.28 -18.15
CA GLN A 379 -6.92 -5.98 -17.56
C GLN A 379 -5.90 -5.20 -18.41
N GLU A 380 -4.88 -5.85 -18.94
CA GLU A 380 -3.89 -5.22 -19.83
C GLU A 380 -4.55 -4.75 -21.14
N LYS A 381 -5.48 -5.55 -21.70
CA LYS A 381 -6.29 -5.12 -22.85
C LYS A 381 -7.21 -3.95 -22.51
N LEU A 382 -7.88 -3.99 -21.36
CA LEU A 382 -8.75 -2.91 -20.92
C LEU A 382 -7.97 -1.59 -20.78
N ASN A 383 -6.76 -1.61 -20.23
CA ASN A 383 -5.89 -0.43 -20.13
C ASN A 383 -5.62 0.18 -21.53
N VAL A 384 -5.31 -0.65 -22.53
CA VAL A 384 -5.11 -0.19 -23.92
C VAL A 384 -6.40 0.35 -24.55
N TRP A 385 -7.55 -0.29 -24.31
CA TRP A 385 -8.85 0.22 -24.77
C TRP A 385 -9.19 1.58 -24.14
N VAL A 386 -8.94 1.76 -22.84
CA VAL A 386 -9.14 3.03 -22.13
C VAL A 386 -8.22 4.12 -22.67
N ALA A 387 -6.97 3.80 -23.01
CA ALA A 387 -6.07 4.75 -23.65
C ALA A 387 -6.51 5.11 -25.09
N LEU A 388 -7.04 4.16 -25.85
CA LEU A 388 -7.60 4.42 -27.17
C LEU A 388 -8.86 5.31 -27.09
N LEU A 389 -9.72 5.09 -26.10
CA LEU A 389 -10.87 5.97 -25.82
C LEU A 389 -10.42 7.40 -25.42
N ASN A 390 -9.37 7.52 -24.60
CA ASN A 390 -8.78 8.82 -24.26
C ASN A 390 -8.22 9.53 -25.50
N LEU A 391 -7.52 8.80 -26.37
CA LEU A 391 -6.95 9.32 -27.62
C LEU A 391 -8.04 9.85 -28.57
N GLU A 392 -9.12 9.08 -28.79
CA GLU A 392 -10.24 9.53 -29.62
C GLU A 392 -11.06 10.66 -28.98
N ASN A 393 -11.23 10.69 -27.66
CA ASN A 393 -11.97 11.76 -26.99
C ASN A 393 -11.26 13.14 -27.07
N MET A 394 -9.93 13.12 -27.14
CA MET A 394 -9.07 14.30 -27.23
C MET A 394 -8.78 14.74 -28.67
N TYR A 395 -8.46 13.79 -29.56
CA TYR A 395 -7.90 14.05 -30.90
C TYR A 395 -8.69 13.34 -32.03
N GLY A 396 -9.82 12.72 -31.71
CA GLY A 396 -10.72 12.07 -32.66
C GLY A 396 -12.01 12.86 -32.88
N THR A 397 -13.00 12.18 -33.43
CA THR A 397 -14.38 12.67 -33.55
C THR A 397 -15.30 11.86 -32.66
N GLU A 398 -16.50 12.38 -32.37
CA GLU A 398 -17.51 11.62 -31.61
C GLU A 398 -17.84 10.28 -32.30
N GLU A 399 -17.85 10.23 -33.63
CA GLU A 399 -18.02 8.99 -34.37
C GLU A 399 -16.86 7.99 -34.20
N SER A 400 -15.59 8.45 -34.20
CA SER A 400 -14.45 7.54 -34.02
C SER A 400 -14.42 7.01 -32.59
N LEU A 401 -14.71 7.86 -31.61
CA LEU A 401 -14.87 7.50 -30.21
C LEU A 401 -15.98 6.45 -30.02
N MET A 402 -17.17 6.68 -30.60
CA MET A 402 -18.28 5.72 -30.51
C MET A 402 -17.97 4.39 -31.20
N LYS A 403 -17.31 4.40 -32.36
CA LYS A 403 -16.83 3.16 -33.03
C LYS A 403 -15.79 2.40 -32.21
N VAL A 404 -14.91 3.09 -31.48
CA VAL A 404 -13.97 2.46 -30.52
C VAL A 404 -14.73 1.91 -29.31
N PHE A 405 -15.68 2.67 -28.77
CA PHE A 405 -16.48 2.27 -27.61
C PHE A 405 -17.34 1.03 -27.88
N GLU A 406 -18.02 0.98 -29.02
CA GLU A 406 -18.81 -0.20 -29.41
C GLU A 406 -17.94 -1.46 -29.55
N ARG A 407 -16.74 -1.34 -30.14
CA ARG A 407 -15.75 -2.43 -30.17
C ARG A 407 -15.29 -2.81 -28.77
N ALA A 408 -14.92 -1.84 -27.92
CA ALA A 408 -14.46 -2.09 -26.56
C ALA A 408 -15.53 -2.81 -25.71
N VAL A 409 -16.81 -2.49 -25.88
CA VAL A 409 -17.95 -3.17 -25.20
C VAL A 409 -18.19 -4.60 -25.73
N GLN A 410 -17.73 -4.94 -26.94
CA GLN A 410 -17.79 -6.32 -27.47
C GLN A 410 -16.66 -7.21 -26.96
N TYR A 411 -15.47 -6.65 -26.75
CA TYR A 411 -14.27 -7.41 -26.37
C TYR A 411 -13.96 -7.46 -24.87
N ASN A 412 -14.54 -6.59 -24.05
CA ASN A 412 -14.29 -6.52 -22.61
C ASN A 412 -15.61 -6.45 -21.82
N GLU A 413 -15.51 -6.64 -20.50
CA GLU A 413 -16.63 -6.47 -19.56
C GLU A 413 -17.36 -5.11 -19.75
N PRO A 414 -18.61 -5.10 -20.25
CA PRO A 414 -19.29 -3.87 -20.64
C PRO A 414 -19.33 -2.82 -19.54
N LEU A 415 -19.64 -3.24 -18.31
CA LEU A 415 -19.76 -2.34 -17.16
C LEU A 415 -18.48 -1.51 -16.93
N LYS A 416 -17.30 -2.13 -17.04
CA LYS A 416 -16.02 -1.44 -16.85
C LYS A 416 -15.77 -0.41 -17.95
N VAL A 417 -16.04 -0.76 -19.21
CA VAL A 417 -15.85 0.14 -20.36
C VAL A 417 -16.79 1.35 -20.27
N PHE A 418 -18.06 1.14 -19.93
CA PHE A 418 -19.02 2.22 -19.66
C PHE A 418 -18.54 3.14 -18.52
N GLN A 419 -18.09 2.57 -17.41
CA GLN A 419 -17.57 3.35 -16.28
C GLN A 419 -16.36 4.21 -16.68
N HIS A 420 -15.37 3.64 -17.37
CA HIS A 420 -14.22 4.39 -17.84
C HIS A 420 -14.60 5.51 -18.81
N LEU A 421 -15.53 5.28 -19.76
CA LEU A 421 -15.96 6.34 -20.67
C LEU A 421 -16.69 7.48 -19.94
N CYS A 422 -17.48 7.19 -18.89
CA CYS A 422 -18.04 8.24 -18.02
C CYS A 422 -16.93 9.03 -17.32
N ASP A 423 -15.91 8.36 -16.76
CA ASP A 423 -14.78 9.00 -16.08
C ASP A 423 -13.98 9.88 -17.08
N ILE A 424 -13.81 9.45 -18.34
CA ILE A 424 -13.18 10.21 -19.44
C ILE A 424 -14.01 11.45 -19.81
N TYR A 425 -15.33 11.34 -19.94
CA TYR A 425 -16.20 12.48 -20.22
C TYR A 425 -16.27 13.47 -19.06
N ALA A 426 -16.19 13.00 -17.80
CA ALA A 426 -16.07 13.87 -16.63
C ALA A 426 -14.75 14.65 -16.65
N ASN A 427 -13.62 13.99 -16.91
CA ASN A 427 -12.29 14.62 -16.99
C ASN A 427 -12.13 15.58 -18.18
N SER A 428 -12.97 15.47 -19.21
CA SER A 428 -12.97 16.35 -20.39
C SER A 428 -14.13 17.35 -20.40
N GLU A 429 -14.80 17.54 -19.25
CA GLU A 429 -15.89 18.50 -19.04
C GLU A 429 -17.12 18.32 -19.97
N LYS A 430 -17.25 17.14 -20.61
CA LYS A 430 -18.34 16.78 -21.53
C LYS A 430 -19.58 16.28 -20.77
N TYR A 431 -20.06 17.08 -19.82
CA TYR A 431 -21.07 16.69 -18.82
C TYR A 431 -22.39 16.15 -19.41
N LYS A 432 -22.87 16.71 -20.53
CA LYS A 432 -24.11 16.26 -21.19
C LYS A 432 -24.00 14.84 -21.76
N GLN A 433 -22.91 14.55 -22.47
CA GLN A 433 -22.62 13.23 -23.03
C GLN A 433 -22.39 12.19 -21.92
N ALA A 434 -21.72 12.58 -20.83
CA ALA A 434 -21.61 11.74 -19.64
C ALA A 434 -22.98 11.42 -19.01
N GLU A 435 -23.88 12.39 -18.89
CA GLU A 435 -25.22 12.16 -18.33
C GLU A 435 -26.07 11.22 -19.21
N GLU A 436 -26.06 11.40 -20.53
CA GLU A 436 -26.70 10.49 -21.49
C GLU A 436 -26.13 9.07 -21.42
N LEU A 437 -24.81 8.95 -21.22
CA LEU A 437 -24.13 7.68 -21.01
C LEU A 437 -24.54 7.02 -19.69
N TYR A 438 -24.59 7.77 -18.57
CA TYR A 438 -25.09 7.27 -17.29
C TYR A 438 -26.57 6.85 -17.37
N HIS A 439 -27.42 7.59 -18.08
CA HIS A 439 -28.80 7.19 -18.35
C HIS A 439 -28.88 5.87 -19.12
N THR A 440 -27.95 5.65 -20.06
CA THR A 440 -27.82 4.38 -20.81
C THR A 440 -27.31 3.25 -19.91
N MET A 441 -26.35 3.51 -19.04
CA MET A 441 -25.89 2.55 -18.02
C MET A 441 -27.02 2.14 -17.08
N LEU A 442 -27.81 3.08 -16.56
CA LEU A 442 -28.93 2.78 -15.66
C LEU A 442 -30.03 1.95 -16.33
N LYS A 443 -30.23 2.09 -17.65
CA LYS A 443 -31.16 1.23 -18.41
C LYS A 443 -30.63 -0.21 -18.53
N ARG A 444 -29.33 -0.40 -18.77
CA ARG A 444 -28.70 -1.72 -18.97
C ARG A 444 -28.37 -2.45 -17.66
N PHE A 445 -27.92 -1.73 -16.64
CA PHE A 445 -27.34 -2.26 -15.40
C PHE A 445 -28.12 -1.83 -14.15
N ARG A 446 -29.45 -1.72 -14.24
CA ARG A 446 -30.34 -1.22 -13.17
C ARG A 446 -30.19 -1.89 -11.80
N GLN A 447 -29.74 -3.14 -11.76
CA GLN A 447 -29.56 -3.94 -10.53
C GLN A 447 -28.18 -3.72 -9.87
N GLU A 448 -27.25 -3.06 -10.55
CA GLU A 448 -25.87 -2.92 -10.08
C GLU A 448 -25.72 -1.63 -9.26
N LYS A 449 -25.61 -1.78 -7.93
CA LYS A 449 -25.53 -0.63 -7.00
C LYS A 449 -24.35 0.31 -7.29
N SER A 450 -23.23 -0.19 -7.81
CA SER A 450 -22.07 0.66 -8.12
C SER A 450 -22.34 1.68 -9.23
N VAL A 451 -23.26 1.42 -10.16
CA VAL A 451 -23.66 2.38 -11.20
C VAL A 451 -24.42 3.57 -10.61
N TRP A 452 -25.36 3.32 -9.69
CA TRP A 452 -26.11 4.37 -9.00
C TRP A 452 -25.19 5.26 -8.18
N LEU A 453 -24.22 4.67 -7.45
CA LEU A 453 -23.24 5.41 -6.67
C LEU A 453 -22.29 6.25 -7.53
N LYS A 454 -21.80 5.70 -8.66
CA LYS A 454 -20.96 6.46 -9.59
C LYS A 454 -21.71 7.65 -10.18
N TYR A 455 -22.95 7.47 -10.66
CA TYR A 455 -23.73 8.59 -11.20
C TYR A 455 -24.11 9.63 -10.12
N ALA A 456 -24.42 9.21 -8.89
CA ALA A 456 -24.61 10.12 -7.76
C ALA A 456 -23.35 10.96 -7.48
N SER A 457 -22.17 10.33 -7.45
CA SER A 457 -20.91 11.05 -7.26
C SER A 457 -20.61 12.04 -8.38
N PHE A 458 -21.04 11.76 -9.62
CA PHE A 458 -20.91 12.64 -10.77
C PHE A 458 -21.87 13.84 -10.70
N LEU A 459 -23.12 13.62 -10.32
CA LEU A 459 -24.11 14.70 -10.13
C LEU A 459 -23.73 15.64 -8.99
N LEU A 460 -23.29 15.10 -7.84
CA LEU A 460 -22.83 15.91 -6.71
C LEU A 460 -21.59 16.73 -7.04
N LYS A 461 -20.61 16.18 -7.78
CA LYS A 461 -19.45 16.94 -8.27
C LYS A 461 -19.82 18.11 -9.19
N GLN A 462 -21.00 18.10 -9.81
CA GLN A 462 -21.53 19.23 -10.59
C GLN A 462 -22.42 20.19 -9.76
N GLY A 463 -22.58 19.94 -8.46
CA GLY A 463 -23.51 20.71 -7.60
C GLY A 463 -24.99 20.36 -7.81
N GLN A 464 -25.32 19.27 -8.50
CA GLN A 464 -26.72 18.88 -8.77
C GLN A 464 -27.30 18.02 -7.64
N ALA A 465 -27.45 18.60 -6.44
CA ALA A 465 -27.99 17.92 -5.26
C ALA A 465 -29.42 17.39 -5.49
N GLU A 466 -30.35 18.22 -5.97
CA GLU A 466 -31.75 17.81 -6.24
C GLU A 466 -31.85 16.62 -7.21
N ALA A 467 -31.01 16.59 -8.25
CA ALA A 467 -30.97 15.49 -9.21
C ALA A 467 -30.50 14.19 -8.54
N THR A 468 -29.55 14.30 -7.59
CA THR A 468 -29.06 13.19 -6.78
C THR A 468 -30.14 12.64 -5.85
N HIS A 469 -30.98 13.49 -5.25
CA HIS A 469 -32.09 13.05 -4.39
C HIS A 469 -33.15 12.26 -5.21
N ARG A 470 -33.53 12.79 -6.40
CA ARG A 470 -34.40 12.08 -7.35
C ARG A 470 -33.79 10.76 -7.83
N LEU A 471 -32.46 10.72 -7.98
CA LEU A 471 -31.71 9.52 -8.34
C LEU A 471 -31.77 8.46 -7.23
N LEU A 472 -31.63 8.84 -5.95
CA LEU A 472 -31.74 7.94 -4.80
C LEU A 472 -33.12 7.26 -4.74
N GLU A 473 -34.20 8.04 -4.88
CA GLU A 473 -35.56 7.47 -4.95
C GLU A 473 -35.71 6.43 -6.07
N ARG A 474 -35.11 6.72 -7.23
CA ARG A 474 -35.15 5.85 -8.40
C ARG A 474 -34.28 4.59 -8.20
N ALA A 475 -33.15 4.71 -7.50
CA ALA A 475 -32.31 3.59 -7.10
C ALA A 475 -33.07 2.63 -6.17
N LEU A 476 -33.75 3.15 -5.15
CA LEU A 476 -34.56 2.36 -4.21
C LEU A 476 -35.72 1.63 -4.90
N LYS A 477 -36.31 2.21 -5.95
CA LYS A 477 -37.33 1.55 -6.79
C LYS A 477 -36.76 0.45 -7.70
N ALA A 478 -35.46 0.48 -8.01
CA ALA A 478 -34.80 -0.45 -8.94
C ALA A 478 -34.03 -1.60 -8.25
N LEU A 479 -33.49 -1.35 -7.05
CA LEU A 479 -32.62 -2.26 -6.31
C LEU A 479 -33.38 -3.12 -5.29
N PRO A 480 -32.85 -4.30 -4.89
CA PRO A 480 -33.47 -5.14 -3.88
C PRO A 480 -33.51 -4.49 -2.48
N THR A 481 -34.57 -4.75 -1.71
CA THR A 481 -34.78 -4.17 -0.36
C THR A 481 -33.65 -4.45 0.63
N LYS A 482 -32.90 -5.55 0.45
CA LYS A 482 -31.72 -5.88 1.27
C LYS A 482 -30.59 -4.86 1.13
N GLU A 483 -30.48 -4.22 -0.04
CA GLU A 483 -29.39 -3.30 -0.38
C GLU A 483 -29.76 -1.84 -0.10
N HIS A 484 -31.05 -1.51 0.03
CA HIS A 484 -31.55 -0.15 0.24
C HIS A 484 -30.77 0.61 1.32
N VAL A 485 -30.52 -0.05 2.45
CA VAL A 485 -29.84 0.56 3.60
C VAL A 485 -28.35 0.84 3.36
N ASP A 486 -27.66 -0.04 2.62
CA ASP A 486 -26.26 0.18 2.20
C ASP A 486 -26.21 1.31 1.17
N VAL A 487 -27.13 1.32 0.20
CA VAL A 487 -27.24 2.38 -0.81
C VAL A 487 -27.50 3.74 -0.17
N ILE A 488 -28.47 3.87 0.75
CA ILE A 488 -28.75 5.14 1.44
C ILE A 488 -27.53 5.61 2.25
N SER A 489 -26.87 4.71 2.99
CA SER A 489 -25.66 5.07 3.74
C SER A 489 -24.52 5.54 2.83
N ARG A 490 -24.38 4.94 1.63
CA ARG A 490 -23.39 5.34 0.63
C ARG A 490 -23.74 6.65 -0.07
N PHE A 491 -25.02 6.92 -0.35
CA PHE A 491 -25.46 8.23 -0.84
C PHE A 491 -25.20 9.33 0.19
N ALA A 492 -25.55 9.12 1.46
CA ALA A 492 -25.27 10.07 2.53
C ALA A 492 -23.76 10.33 2.72
N GLN A 493 -22.90 9.29 2.60
CA GLN A 493 -21.44 9.47 2.58
C GLN A 493 -20.96 10.36 1.41
N LEU A 494 -21.58 10.27 0.23
CA LEU A 494 -21.23 11.10 -0.93
C LEU A 494 -21.72 12.54 -0.76
N GLU A 495 -22.94 12.74 -0.23
CA GLU A 495 -23.49 14.06 0.06
C GLU A 495 -22.68 14.79 1.14
N PHE A 496 -22.19 14.10 2.18
CA PHE A 496 -21.26 14.71 3.13
C PHE A 496 -19.92 15.14 2.52
N ARG A 497 -19.44 14.48 1.45
CA ARG A 497 -18.17 14.80 0.79
C ARG A 497 -18.30 15.89 -0.28
N PHE A 498 -19.44 16.01 -0.95
CA PHE A 498 -19.60 16.82 -2.17
C PHE A 498 -20.89 17.66 -2.25
N GLY A 499 -21.78 17.59 -1.25
CA GLY A 499 -23.10 18.23 -1.27
C GLY A 499 -23.53 18.73 0.11
N ASP A 500 -24.81 18.63 0.41
CA ASP A 500 -25.41 19.24 1.61
C ASP A 500 -25.27 18.34 2.85
N PRO A 501 -24.47 18.71 3.88
CA PRO A 501 -24.29 17.89 5.06
C PRO A 501 -25.57 17.77 5.91
N GLU A 502 -26.47 18.75 5.85
CA GLU A 502 -27.77 18.70 6.54
C GLU A 502 -28.70 17.65 5.95
N HIS A 503 -28.74 17.51 4.63
CA HIS A 503 -29.52 16.46 3.97
C HIS A 503 -28.92 15.08 4.25
N ALA A 504 -27.59 14.98 4.22
CA ALA A 504 -26.89 13.75 4.56
C ALA A 504 -27.16 13.30 6.03
N LYS A 505 -27.20 14.24 7.00
CA LYS A 505 -27.68 13.99 8.37
C LYS A 505 -29.12 13.46 8.35
N ALA A 506 -30.03 14.12 7.63
CA ALA A 506 -31.43 13.70 7.52
C ALA A 506 -31.59 12.27 6.94
N LEU A 507 -30.78 11.87 5.96
CA LEU A 507 -30.74 10.50 5.44
C LEU A 507 -30.30 9.49 6.51
N PHE A 508 -29.26 9.78 7.28
CA PHE A 508 -28.84 8.91 8.39
C PHE A 508 -29.93 8.83 9.48
N GLU A 509 -30.52 9.94 9.90
CA GLU A 509 -31.60 9.95 10.90
C GLU A 509 -32.86 9.20 10.42
N SER A 510 -33.25 9.37 9.16
CA SER A 510 -34.33 8.59 8.53
C SER A 510 -34.03 7.09 8.52
N THR A 511 -32.78 6.72 8.21
CA THR A 511 -32.36 5.30 8.19
C THR A 511 -32.28 4.71 9.59
N LEU A 512 -31.80 5.46 10.58
CA LEU A 512 -31.62 5.03 11.97
C LEU A 512 -32.94 4.99 12.76
N SER A 513 -33.89 5.88 12.47
CA SER A 513 -35.25 5.77 13.00
C SER A 513 -35.99 4.53 12.46
N THR A 514 -35.74 4.15 11.21
CA THR A 514 -36.29 2.92 10.60
C THR A 514 -35.59 1.65 11.11
N TYR A 515 -34.26 1.69 11.30
CA TYR A 515 -33.43 0.52 11.65
C TYR A 515 -32.53 0.76 12.88
N PRO A 516 -33.09 1.07 14.07
CA PRO A 516 -32.30 1.53 15.23
C PRO A 516 -31.29 0.50 15.76
N LYS A 517 -31.53 -0.80 15.55
CA LYS A 517 -30.61 -1.87 16.00
C LYS A 517 -29.38 -2.07 15.10
N ARG A 518 -29.27 -1.32 13.99
CA ARG A 518 -28.29 -1.56 12.93
C ARG A 518 -26.98 -0.79 13.15
N THR A 519 -26.04 -1.45 13.81
CA THR A 519 -24.85 -0.85 14.43
C THR A 519 -23.74 -0.40 13.48
N ASP A 520 -23.72 -0.96 12.26
CA ASP A 520 -22.89 -0.51 11.14
C ASP A 520 -23.16 0.95 10.76
N ILE A 521 -24.44 1.34 10.66
CA ILE A 521 -24.85 2.69 10.26
C ILE A 521 -24.53 3.70 11.36
N TRP A 522 -24.81 3.36 12.62
CA TRP A 522 -24.42 4.19 13.77
C TRP A 522 -22.91 4.47 13.78
N SER A 523 -22.09 3.46 13.48
CA SER A 523 -20.63 3.61 13.43
C SER A 523 -20.22 4.61 12.35
N ILE A 524 -20.69 4.41 11.11
CA ILE A 524 -20.44 5.32 9.97
C ILE A 524 -20.91 6.74 10.27
N TYR A 525 -22.12 6.91 10.81
CA TYR A 525 -22.68 8.23 11.12
C TYR A 525 -21.85 8.95 12.21
N MET A 526 -21.45 8.24 13.27
CA MET A 526 -20.53 8.80 14.26
C MET A 526 -19.16 9.14 13.68
N ASP A 527 -18.60 8.33 12.78
CA ASP A 527 -17.30 8.61 12.16
C ASP A 527 -17.33 9.91 11.34
N ILE A 528 -18.39 10.09 10.54
CA ILE A 528 -18.62 11.33 9.78
C ILE A 528 -18.83 12.53 10.72
N MET A 529 -19.62 12.37 11.78
CA MET A 529 -19.92 13.44 12.72
C MET A 529 -18.71 13.79 13.61
N ILE A 530 -17.79 12.85 13.86
CA ILE A 530 -16.51 13.16 14.50
C ILE A 530 -15.60 13.97 13.56
N LYS A 531 -15.65 13.74 12.24
CA LYS A 531 -14.88 14.52 11.25
C LYS A 531 -15.47 15.93 10.97
N HIS A 532 -16.80 16.07 10.89
CA HIS A 532 -17.45 17.31 10.41
C HIS A 532 -18.51 17.92 11.35
N GLY A 533 -18.88 17.23 12.43
CA GLY A 533 -19.94 17.67 13.35
C GLY A 533 -19.42 18.49 14.53
N SER A 534 -20.33 19.22 15.17
CA SER A 534 -20.01 19.89 16.43
C SER A 534 -19.91 18.90 17.59
N GLN A 535 -19.10 19.23 18.61
CA GLN A 535 -18.93 18.38 19.80
C GLN A 535 -20.25 18.06 20.53
N LYS A 536 -21.25 18.94 20.42
CA LYS A 536 -22.60 18.69 20.96
C LYS A 536 -23.31 17.58 20.18
N GLU A 537 -23.43 17.72 18.87
CA GLU A 537 -24.07 16.71 18.02
C GLU A 537 -23.40 15.34 18.14
N VAL A 538 -22.06 15.29 18.25
CA VAL A 538 -21.32 14.04 18.46
C VAL A 538 -21.70 13.38 19.79
N ARG A 539 -21.79 14.16 20.88
CA ARG A 539 -22.27 13.68 22.19
C ARG A 539 -23.71 13.22 22.12
N ASP A 540 -24.61 13.99 21.53
CA ASP A 540 -26.03 13.66 21.38
C ASP A 540 -26.21 12.31 20.64
N ILE A 541 -25.38 12.04 19.62
CA ILE A 541 -25.36 10.75 18.91
C ILE A 541 -24.84 9.63 19.81
N PHE A 542 -23.73 9.83 20.54
CA PHE A 542 -23.23 8.83 21.49
C PHE A 542 -24.24 8.52 22.59
N GLU A 543 -24.89 9.54 23.17
CA GLU A 543 -25.94 9.42 24.19
C GLU A 543 -27.14 8.62 23.65
N ARG A 544 -27.60 8.92 22.43
CA ARG A 544 -28.64 8.11 21.78
C ARG A 544 -28.22 6.66 21.60
N VAL A 545 -26.98 6.38 21.21
CA VAL A 545 -26.49 5.00 21.03
C VAL A 545 -26.42 4.24 22.35
N ILE A 546 -25.99 4.86 23.46
CA ILE A 546 -25.90 4.16 24.76
C ILE A 546 -27.27 3.85 25.39
N HIS A 547 -28.33 4.57 25.00
CA HIS A 547 -29.70 4.26 25.41
C HIS A 547 -30.40 3.21 24.53
N LEU A 548 -29.76 2.71 23.46
CA LEU A 548 -30.32 1.63 22.65
C LEU A 548 -30.15 0.25 23.31
N SER A 549 -31.19 -0.58 23.20
CA SER A 549 -31.19 -1.98 23.65
C SER A 549 -30.41 -2.91 22.72
N LEU A 550 -29.08 -2.77 22.70
CA LEU A 550 -28.17 -3.59 21.90
C LEU A 550 -27.54 -4.74 22.71
N ALA A 551 -26.87 -5.67 22.02
CA ALA A 551 -26.15 -6.77 22.65
C ALA A 551 -24.89 -6.29 23.41
N PRO A 552 -24.51 -6.88 24.57
CA PRO A 552 -23.39 -6.38 25.39
C PRO A 552 -22.05 -6.24 24.65
N LYS A 553 -21.74 -7.14 23.70
CA LYS A 553 -20.53 -7.03 22.85
C LYS A 553 -20.52 -5.73 22.03
N LYS A 554 -21.66 -5.35 21.45
CA LYS A 554 -21.82 -4.13 20.64
C LYS A 554 -21.84 -2.87 21.50
N MET A 555 -22.49 -2.93 22.66
CA MET A 555 -22.46 -1.82 23.63
C MET A 555 -21.06 -1.55 24.17
N LYS A 556 -20.30 -2.59 24.50
CA LYS A 556 -18.89 -2.46 24.91
C LYS A 556 -18.04 -1.75 23.84
N PHE A 557 -18.30 -2.00 22.55
CA PHE A 557 -17.64 -1.29 21.45
C PHE A 557 -17.99 0.21 21.44
N PHE A 558 -19.28 0.56 21.57
CA PHE A 558 -19.70 1.96 21.60
C PHE A 558 -19.25 2.71 22.86
N PHE A 559 -19.34 2.11 24.05
CA PHE A 559 -18.78 2.69 25.28
C PHE A 559 -17.26 2.89 25.17
N LYS A 560 -16.53 1.96 24.55
CA LYS A 560 -15.10 2.15 24.27
C LYS A 560 -14.86 3.36 23.36
N ARG A 561 -15.55 3.42 22.21
CA ARG A 561 -15.45 4.56 21.28
C ARG A 561 -15.78 5.89 21.95
N TYR A 562 -16.85 5.96 22.75
CA TYR A 562 -17.26 7.19 23.43
C TYR A 562 -16.22 7.64 24.46
N LEU A 563 -15.68 6.70 25.26
CA LEU A 563 -14.62 6.98 26.22
C LEU A 563 -13.32 7.43 25.52
N ASP A 564 -12.97 6.81 24.39
CA ASP A 564 -11.81 7.19 23.58
C ASP A 564 -12.00 8.54 22.85
N TYR A 565 -13.25 8.96 22.57
CA TYR A 565 -13.59 10.32 22.10
C TYR A 565 -13.48 11.37 23.22
N GLU A 566 -14.12 11.16 24.37
CA GLU A 566 -14.08 12.10 25.50
C GLU A 566 -12.68 12.22 26.13
N LYS A 567 -11.80 11.22 26.00
CA LYS A 567 -10.36 11.37 26.32
C LYS A 567 -9.64 12.39 25.42
N LYS A 568 -10.03 12.48 24.14
CA LYS A 568 -9.37 13.35 23.15
C LYS A 568 -9.92 14.77 23.16
N PHE A 569 -11.23 14.92 23.34
CA PHE A 569 -11.93 16.20 23.17
C PHE A 569 -12.68 16.67 24.43
N GLY A 570 -12.82 15.82 25.44
CA GLY A 570 -13.69 16.02 26.61
C GLY A 570 -13.01 16.55 27.85
N THR A 571 -13.78 16.57 28.95
CA THR A 571 -13.32 16.93 30.29
C THR A 571 -13.21 15.69 31.17
N ALA A 572 -12.47 15.77 32.28
CA ALA A 572 -12.40 14.67 33.25
C ALA A 572 -13.80 14.27 33.79
N GLU A 573 -14.73 15.23 33.89
CA GLU A 573 -16.11 15.02 34.30
C GLU A 573 -16.91 14.25 33.25
N SER A 574 -16.81 14.59 31.95
CA SER A 574 -17.51 13.86 30.89
C SER A 574 -17.00 12.42 30.79
N VAL A 575 -15.68 12.19 30.89
CA VAL A 575 -15.09 10.84 30.95
C VAL A 575 -15.60 10.03 32.15
N LEU A 576 -15.80 10.65 33.31
CA LEU A 576 -16.42 10.00 34.48
C LEU A 576 -17.92 9.72 34.26
N GLY A 577 -18.64 10.61 33.56
CA GLY A 577 -20.03 10.39 33.13
C GLY A 577 -20.17 9.14 32.26
N VAL A 578 -19.36 9.01 31.21
CA VAL A 578 -19.35 7.82 30.32
C VAL A 578 -19.05 6.54 31.09
N LYS A 579 -18.09 6.58 32.03
CA LYS A 579 -17.78 5.42 32.90
C LYS A 579 -18.96 5.03 33.79
N ARG A 580 -19.69 6.01 34.35
CA ARG A 580 -20.88 5.76 35.17
C ARG A 580 -21.99 5.12 34.35
N ALA A 581 -22.31 5.67 33.18
CA ALA A 581 -23.31 5.11 32.27
C ALA A 581 -22.96 3.68 31.80
N ALA A 582 -21.67 3.38 31.61
CA ALA A 582 -21.20 2.04 31.29
C ALA A 582 -21.40 1.03 32.44
N LEU A 583 -21.25 1.45 33.69
CA LEU A 583 -21.52 0.62 34.88
C LEU A 583 -23.03 0.37 35.04
N GLU A 584 -23.84 1.42 34.96
CA GLU A 584 -25.31 1.34 35.00
C GLU A 584 -25.87 0.40 33.91
N TYR A 585 -25.31 0.45 32.70
CA TYR A 585 -25.67 -0.49 31.63
C TYR A 585 -25.30 -1.95 31.96
N VAL A 586 -24.19 -2.20 32.67
CA VAL A 586 -23.82 -3.55 33.10
C VAL A 586 -24.72 -4.05 34.22
N GLU A 587 -25.02 -3.21 35.22
CA GLU A 587 -25.91 -3.53 36.35
C GLU A 587 -27.35 -3.82 35.90
N THR A 588 -27.88 -3.03 34.97
CA THR A 588 -29.20 -3.26 34.35
C THR A 588 -29.24 -4.50 33.44
N LYS A 589 -28.10 -4.98 32.94
CA LYS A 589 -28.03 -6.23 32.18
C LYS A 589 -27.75 -7.46 33.03
N SER A 590 -27.04 -7.36 34.15
CA SER A 590 -26.87 -8.48 35.08
C SER A 590 -28.17 -8.76 35.84
N SER A 591 -28.86 -7.73 36.34
CA SER A 591 -30.15 -7.88 37.02
C SER A 591 -31.25 -8.49 36.15
N VAL A 592 -31.19 -8.32 34.82
CA VAL A 592 -32.10 -8.95 33.84
C VAL A 592 -31.62 -10.36 33.41
N ALA A 593 -30.44 -10.80 33.82
CA ALA A 593 -29.94 -12.16 33.62
C ALA A 593 -30.11 -13.05 34.87
N ASP A 594 -30.22 -12.43 36.05
CA ASP A 594 -30.43 -13.09 37.34
C ASP A 594 -31.94 -13.26 37.70
N ALA A 595 -32.85 -12.79 36.82
CA ALA A 595 -34.32 -12.82 36.98
C ALA A 595 -35.00 -13.57 35.82
#